data_AF-A0A453I6I5-F1
#
_entry.id   AF-A0A453I6I5-F1
#
_cell.length_a   1.000
_cell.length_b   1.000
_cell.length_c   1.000
_cell.angle_alpha   90.00
_cell.angle_beta   90.00
_cell.angle_gamma   90.00
#
_symmetry.space_group_name_H-M   'P 1'
#
loop_
_entity.id
_entity.type
_entity.pdbx_description
1 polymer ?
#
loop_
_entity_poly.entity_id
_entity_poly.type
_entity_poly.pdbx_seq_one_letter_code
_entity_poly.pdbx_strand_id
1 'polypeptide(L)'
;MPTASTSMAAAASCRSPLVWFFSLAAALFFASWYLLLDSAAAPTALDARRQGLRPASPGRKCDPDKALLRVYMYDLPLEFHFGMLDWEPGSGGGGLWPDVRHGVPEYPGGLNLQHSIEYWLTLDLLASEQGAPTPCNAVRVRDPARADVVFVPFFASLSFNRHSKVVPPARTSEDRALQRRLIEFLAARPEWRRSGGRDHVVLAHHPNGMLDARYKLWPCVFVLCDFGRYPHRVANIDKDVIAPYRHVVDNFFNDSTGYHDRPTLLYFQGAIYRKDVSTL
;
A
#
# COMPACT_ATOMS: atom_id res chain seq x y z
N MET A 1 63.36 -70.04 16.53
CA MET A 1 63.47 -69.04 17.62
C MET A 1 63.60 -67.66 16.99
N PRO A 2 63.04 -66.61 17.62
CA PRO A 2 62.16 -65.60 17.01
C PRO A 2 62.93 -64.44 16.34
N THR A 3 62.29 -63.61 15.53
CA THR A 3 61.79 -62.29 16.00
C THR A 3 60.75 -61.73 15.04
N ALA A 4 59.61 -61.36 15.61
CA ALA A 4 58.53 -60.67 14.96
C ALA A 4 58.86 -59.17 14.83
N SER A 5 58.69 -58.63 13.63
CA SER A 5 58.63 -57.19 13.38
C SER A 5 57.18 -56.80 13.14
N THR A 6 56.56 -56.20 14.16
CA THR A 6 55.19 -55.68 14.13
C THR A 6 55.16 -54.37 13.35
N SER A 7 54.50 -54.35 12.18
CA SER A 7 54.15 -53.13 11.46
C SER A 7 52.67 -52.83 11.70
N MET A 8 52.36 -51.83 12.53
CA MET A 8 51.02 -51.28 12.66
C MET A 8 50.70 -50.46 11.40
N ALA A 9 49.90 -51.02 10.51
CA ALA A 9 49.21 -50.23 9.48
C ALA A 9 48.05 -49.48 10.16
N ALA A 10 48.12 -48.16 10.19
CA ALA A 10 47.02 -47.31 10.61
C ALA A 10 45.83 -47.51 9.65
N ALA A 11 44.72 -48.03 10.17
CA ALA A 11 43.46 -48.06 9.43
C ALA A 11 42.95 -46.63 9.25
N ALA A 12 43.18 -46.04 8.07
CA ALA A 12 42.52 -44.82 7.67
C ALA A 12 41.02 -45.12 7.55
N SER A 13 40.24 -44.63 8.53
CA SER A 13 38.79 -44.70 8.52
C SER A 13 38.27 -43.96 7.28
N CYS A 14 37.85 -44.72 6.27
CA CYS A 14 37.27 -44.20 5.04
C CYS A 14 35.88 -43.63 5.37
N ARG A 15 35.83 -42.38 5.85
CA ARG A 15 34.57 -41.68 6.11
C ARG A 15 33.91 -41.40 4.76
N SER A 16 32.74 -42.00 4.57
CA SER A 16 31.98 -41.95 3.32
C SER A 16 31.81 -40.50 2.84
N PRO A 17 32.18 -40.17 1.60
CA PRO A 17 32.09 -38.80 1.05
C PRO A 17 30.65 -38.28 1.08
N LEU A 18 29.65 -39.16 1.07
CA LEU A 18 28.23 -38.78 1.21
C LEU A 18 27.94 -38.04 2.52
N VAL A 19 28.56 -38.42 3.63
CA VAL A 19 28.31 -37.78 4.93
C VAL A 19 28.77 -36.32 4.89
N TRP A 20 29.90 -36.04 4.25
CA TRP A 20 30.41 -34.68 4.07
C TRP A 20 29.50 -33.83 3.18
N PHE A 21 28.97 -34.41 2.10
CA PHE A 21 28.00 -33.71 1.24
C PHE A 21 26.72 -33.37 1.99
N PHE A 22 26.17 -34.30 2.78
CA PHE A 22 24.98 -34.02 3.58
C PHE A 22 25.23 -32.97 4.67
N SER A 23 26.38 -33.01 5.34
CA SER A 23 26.75 -31.98 6.32
C SER A 23 26.91 -30.60 5.70
N LEU A 24 27.52 -30.50 4.51
CA LEU A 24 27.69 -29.23 3.80
C LEU A 24 26.34 -28.68 3.32
N ALA A 25 25.47 -29.52 2.76
CA ALA A 25 24.15 -29.12 2.33
C ALA A 25 23.28 -28.63 3.50
N ALA A 26 23.33 -29.31 4.64
CA ALA A 26 22.64 -28.88 5.85
C ALA A 26 23.18 -27.54 6.37
N ALA A 27 24.51 -27.36 6.40
CA ALA A 27 25.12 -26.10 6.82
C ALA A 27 24.71 -24.92 5.92
N LEU A 28 24.70 -25.11 4.60
CA LEU A 28 24.24 -24.09 3.65
C LEU A 28 22.74 -23.80 3.80
N PHE A 29 21.92 -24.82 4.05
CA PHE A 29 20.49 -24.65 4.32
C PHE A 29 20.26 -23.81 5.58
N PHE A 30 20.93 -24.12 6.69
CA PHE A 30 20.79 -23.35 7.92
C PHE A 30 21.39 -21.95 7.83
N ALA A 31 22.50 -21.76 7.11
CA ALA A 31 23.07 -20.44 6.86
C ALA A 31 22.15 -19.57 5.99
N SER A 32 21.56 -20.15 4.93
CA SER A 32 20.57 -19.45 4.09
C SER A 32 19.30 -19.12 4.88
N TRP A 33 18.84 -20.03 5.73
CA TRP A 33 17.67 -19.81 6.58
C TRP A 33 17.94 -18.75 7.65
N TYR A 34 19.13 -18.75 8.25
CA TYR A 34 19.56 -17.72 9.19
C TYR A 34 19.63 -16.34 8.53
N LEU A 35 20.21 -16.22 7.33
CA LEU A 35 20.25 -14.94 6.60
C LEU A 35 18.85 -14.44 6.19
N LEU A 36 17.93 -15.35 5.87
CA LEU A 36 16.53 -15.03 5.60
C LEU A 36 15.79 -14.56 6.86
N LEU A 37 16.01 -15.23 8.00
CA LEU A 37 15.43 -14.85 9.29
C LEU A 37 16.02 -13.54 9.83
N ASP A 38 17.32 -13.30 9.63
CA ASP A 38 18.01 -12.07 10.01
C ASP A 38 17.56 -10.88 9.13
N SER A 39 17.29 -11.13 7.85
CA SER A 39 16.65 -10.14 6.96
C SER A 39 15.17 -9.88 7.32
N ALA A 40 14.49 -10.84 7.94
CA ALA A 40 13.11 -10.70 8.42
C ALA A 40 13.01 -10.15 9.85
N ALA A 41 14.10 -10.16 10.60
CA ALA A 41 14.25 -9.44 11.86
C ALA A 41 14.38 -7.95 11.54
N ALA A 42 13.25 -7.30 11.27
CA ALA A 42 13.18 -5.85 11.28
C ALA A 42 13.79 -5.33 12.60
N PRO A 43 14.66 -4.31 12.57
CA PRO A 43 15.09 -3.68 13.80
C PRO A 43 13.85 -3.25 14.57
N THR A 44 13.78 -3.63 15.85
CA THR A 44 12.88 -3.04 16.83
C THR A 44 13.21 -1.55 16.98
N ALA A 45 12.83 -0.76 15.99
CA ALA A 45 12.86 0.69 16.02
C ALA A 45 11.46 1.21 16.36
N LEU A 46 11.02 0.84 17.56
CA LEU A 46 10.07 1.63 18.34
C LEU A 46 10.78 2.93 18.74
N ASP A 47 10.83 3.90 17.82
CA ASP A 47 10.91 5.33 18.14
C ASP A 47 10.70 6.17 16.86
N ALA A 48 9.47 6.13 16.34
CA ALA A 48 9.02 7.08 15.33
C ALA A 48 8.76 8.44 16.02
N ARG A 49 9.84 9.13 16.42
CA ARG A 49 9.78 10.48 16.99
C ARG A 49 10.52 11.48 16.11
N ARG A 50 9.71 12.33 15.47
CA ARG A 50 9.97 13.76 15.13
C ARG A 50 11.14 14.07 14.18
N GLN A 51 10.81 14.50 12.95
CA GLN A 51 10.97 15.88 12.44
C GLN A 51 10.97 15.91 10.90
N GLY A 52 10.32 16.92 10.29
CA GLY A 52 10.39 17.18 8.84
C GLY A 52 9.24 17.99 8.25
N LEU A 53 8.09 18.05 8.92
CA LEU A 53 7.00 18.98 8.62
C LEU A 53 6.71 19.80 9.87
N ARG A 54 6.60 21.13 9.75
CA ARG A 54 6.04 21.96 10.84
C ARG A 54 4.71 21.31 11.24
N PRO A 55 4.60 20.69 12.42
CA PRO A 55 3.34 20.10 12.83
C PRO A 55 2.35 21.25 12.91
N ALA A 56 1.20 21.12 12.25
CA ALA A 56 0.03 21.84 12.73
C ALA A 56 -0.03 21.64 14.26
N SER A 57 -0.24 22.72 15.01
CA SER A 57 -0.31 22.67 16.47
C SER A 57 -1.21 21.49 16.88
N PRO A 58 -0.68 20.48 17.59
CA PRO A 58 -1.41 19.25 17.85
C PRO A 58 -2.74 19.58 18.53
N GLY A 59 -3.84 19.04 18.00
CA GLY A 59 -5.18 19.29 18.50
C GLY A 59 -5.97 20.39 17.76
N ARG A 60 -5.42 21.04 16.72
CA ARG A 60 -6.19 21.96 15.86
C ARG A 60 -6.44 21.35 14.48
N LYS A 61 -7.71 21.30 14.07
CA LYS A 61 -8.13 20.90 12.72
C LYS A 61 -7.49 21.80 11.66
N CYS A 62 -7.20 21.24 10.49
CA CYS A 62 -6.74 22.04 9.36
C CYS A 62 -7.82 23.05 8.93
N ASP A 63 -7.38 24.23 8.48
CA ASP A 63 -8.25 25.28 7.99
C ASP A 63 -8.52 25.08 6.50
N PRO A 64 -9.76 24.72 6.08
CA PRO A 64 -10.07 24.47 4.67
C PRO A 64 -9.87 25.69 3.77
N ASP A 65 -9.93 26.91 4.32
CA ASP A 65 -9.79 28.16 3.54
C ASP A 65 -8.31 28.48 3.26
N LYS A 66 -7.38 27.75 3.88
CA LYS A 66 -5.93 27.84 3.64
C LYS A 66 -5.36 26.60 2.95
N ALA A 67 -6.19 25.59 2.69
CA ALA A 67 -5.78 24.35 2.05
C ALA A 67 -5.50 24.57 0.55
N LEU A 68 -4.56 23.82 -0.01
CA LEU A 68 -4.33 23.80 -1.46
C LEU A 68 -5.42 23.00 -2.19
N LEU A 69 -5.98 21.99 -1.51
CA LEU A 69 -7.00 21.12 -2.06
C LEU A 69 -8.05 20.78 -0.99
N ARG A 70 -9.33 21.08 -1.27
CA ARG A 70 -10.46 20.68 -0.43
C ARG A 70 -11.08 19.42 -0.99
N VAL A 71 -11.19 18.39 -0.16
CA VAL A 71 -11.56 17.05 -0.60
C VAL A 71 -12.82 16.62 0.12
N TYR A 72 -13.90 16.36 -0.63
CA TYR A 72 -15.04 15.64 -0.09
C TYR A 72 -14.74 14.14 -0.16
N MET A 73 -14.73 13.46 0.97
CA MET A 73 -14.50 12.01 1.02
C MET A 73 -15.80 11.28 1.31
N TYR A 74 -16.20 10.38 0.41
CA TYR A 74 -17.39 9.56 0.61
C TYR A 74 -17.32 8.75 1.89
N ASP A 75 -18.44 8.74 2.62
CA ASP A 75 -18.70 7.83 3.73
C ASP A 75 -19.09 6.44 3.18
N LEU A 76 -18.11 5.73 2.62
CA LEU A 76 -18.27 4.36 2.15
C LEU A 76 -18.48 3.39 3.33
N PRO A 77 -19.27 2.31 3.16
CA PRO A 77 -19.38 1.23 4.15
C PRO A 77 -18.04 0.57 4.47
N LEU A 78 -17.92 -0.03 5.66
CA LEU A 78 -16.65 -0.61 6.17
C LEU A 78 -16.07 -1.69 5.26
N GLU A 79 -16.91 -2.44 4.55
CA GLU A 79 -16.50 -3.47 3.59
C GLU A 79 -15.61 -2.94 2.45
N PHE A 80 -15.60 -1.62 2.21
CA PHE A 80 -14.78 -0.98 1.19
C PHE A 80 -13.42 -0.50 1.71
N HIS A 81 -13.17 -0.47 3.01
CA HIS A 81 -11.93 0.11 3.56
C HIS A 81 -11.42 -0.60 4.83
N PHE A 82 -11.43 0.05 5.98
CA PHE A 82 -10.91 -0.41 7.27
C PHE A 82 -11.59 -1.70 7.77
N GLY A 83 -12.80 -2.04 7.31
CA GLY A 83 -13.38 -3.37 7.57
C GLY A 83 -12.54 -4.51 6.98
N MET A 84 -11.81 -4.27 5.88
CA MET A 84 -10.83 -5.23 5.35
C MET A 84 -9.55 -5.33 6.19
N LEU A 85 -9.39 -4.47 7.19
CA LEU A 85 -8.30 -4.51 8.16
C LEU A 85 -8.78 -5.05 9.51
N ASP A 86 -9.95 -5.69 9.52
CA ASP A 86 -10.56 -6.25 10.73
C ASP A 86 -10.80 -5.17 11.80
N TRP A 87 -10.93 -3.91 11.35
CA TRP A 87 -11.26 -2.79 12.21
C TRP A 87 -12.78 -2.67 12.34
N GLU A 88 -13.23 -2.58 13.58
CA GLU A 88 -14.61 -2.33 13.92
C GLU A 88 -14.73 -1.03 14.72
N PRO A 89 -15.85 -0.31 14.58
CA PRO A 89 -16.13 0.83 15.43
C PRO A 89 -16.25 0.38 16.89
N GLY A 90 -15.66 1.14 17.83
CA GLY A 90 -15.74 0.80 19.26
C GLY A 90 -17.20 0.74 19.77
N SER A 91 -17.43 -0.01 20.86
CA SER A 91 -18.73 -0.44 21.39
C SER A 91 -19.76 0.65 21.75
N GLY A 92 -19.49 1.92 21.45
CA GLY A 92 -20.40 3.06 21.63
C GLY A 92 -20.38 4.10 20.50
N GLY A 93 -19.68 3.84 19.38
CA GLY A 93 -19.57 4.79 18.27
C GLY A 93 -19.82 4.12 16.93
N GLY A 94 -20.97 4.38 16.30
CA GLY A 94 -21.28 3.95 14.93
C GLY A 94 -20.49 4.69 13.84
N GLY A 95 -19.21 4.97 14.09
CA GLY A 95 -18.35 5.72 13.18
C GLY A 95 -17.85 4.86 12.03
N LEU A 96 -17.73 5.45 10.84
CA LEU A 96 -17.17 4.78 9.66
C LEU A 96 -15.64 4.84 9.59
N TRP A 97 -14.98 5.54 10.52
CA TRP A 97 -13.57 5.88 10.42
C TRP A 97 -12.84 5.69 11.75
N PRO A 98 -11.57 5.23 11.75
CA PRO A 98 -10.75 5.20 12.95
C PRO A 98 -10.43 6.61 13.46
N ASP A 99 -10.18 6.72 14.76
CA ASP A 99 -9.66 7.94 15.37
C ASP A 99 -8.13 7.97 15.23
N VAL A 100 -7.66 8.71 14.22
CA VAL A 100 -6.25 8.76 13.84
C VAL A 100 -5.37 9.42 14.91
N ARG A 101 -5.96 10.04 15.94
CA ARG A 101 -5.23 10.61 17.09
C ARG A 101 -4.85 9.56 18.13
N HIS A 102 -5.60 8.47 18.20
CA HIS A 102 -5.47 7.44 19.24
C HIS A 102 -4.95 6.11 18.72
N GLY A 103 -4.73 6.01 17.41
CA GLY A 103 -4.19 4.82 16.76
C GLY A 103 -5.03 4.42 15.56
N VAL A 104 -4.41 3.75 14.61
CA VAL A 104 -5.04 3.29 13.37
C VAL A 104 -4.78 1.81 13.18
N PRO A 105 -5.67 1.06 12.51
CA PRO A 105 -5.43 -0.34 12.16
C PRO A 105 -4.13 -0.47 11.37
N GLU A 106 -3.29 -1.43 11.73
CA GLU A 106 -2.03 -1.65 11.02
C GLU A 106 -2.31 -2.10 9.58
N TYR A 107 -1.61 -1.51 8.61
CA TYR A 107 -1.69 -1.97 7.23
C TYR A 107 -0.86 -3.24 7.06
N PRO A 108 -1.38 -4.29 6.38
CA PRO A 108 -0.68 -5.56 6.22
C PRO A 108 0.73 -5.38 5.64
N GLY A 109 1.70 -6.06 6.24
CA GLY A 109 3.10 -6.03 5.82
C GLY A 109 3.38 -6.76 4.49
N GLY A 110 4.67 -6.90 4.20
CA GLY A 110 5.16 -7.66 3.04
C GLY A 110 4.74 -7.05 1.70
N LEU A 111 4.32 -7.91 0.77
CA LEU A 111 3.91 -7.50 -0.59
C LEU A 111 2.69 -6.57 -0.62
N ASN A 112 1.89 -6.52 0.45
CA ASN A 112 0.74 -5.61 0.51
C ASN A 112 1.19 -4.15 0.59
N LEU A 113 2.32 -3.87 1.26
CA LEU A 113 2.82 -2.50 1.47
C LEU A 113 3.04 -1.74 0.17
N GLN A 114 3.36 -2.46 -0.92
CA GLN A 114 3.66 -1.89 -2.23
C GLN A 114 2.52 -1.00 -2.75
N HIS A 115 1.28 -1.34 -2.39
CA HIS A 115 0.05 -0.73 -2.91
C HIS A 115 -0.84 -0.23 -1.77
N SER A 116 -0.24 0.48 -0.81
CA SER A 116 -0.91 0.97 0.40
C SER A 116 -1.42 2.42 0.30
N ILE A 117 -1.44 3.01 -0.90
CA ILE A 117 -1.72 4.44 -1.10
C ILE A 117 -3.13 4.82 -0.64
N GLU A 118 -4.12 3.94 -0.86
CA GLU A 118 -5.50 4.11 -0.40
C GLU A 118 -5.59 4.37 1.10
N TYR A 119 -4.84 3.57 1.86
CA TYR A 119 -4.82 3.66 3.31
C TYR A 119 -4.18 4.98 3.77
N TRP A 120 -3.01 5.34 3.24
CA TRP A 120 -2.30 6.54 3.67
C TRP A 120 -3.04 7.83 3.32
N LEU A 121 -3.62 7.93 2.11
CA LEU A 121 -4.40 9.12 1.72
C LEU A 121 -5.69 9.25 2.54
N THR A 122 -6.36 8.12 2.85
CA THR A 122 -7.54 8.13 3.71
C THR A 122 -7.17 8.62 5.11
N LEU A 123 -6.06 8.15 5.67
CA LEU A 123 -5.58 8.60 6.98
C LEU A 123 -5.17 10.08 7.00
N ASP A 124 -4.54 10.59 5.93
CA ASP A 124 -4.16 12.01 5.85
C ASP A 124 -5.39 12.93 5.82
N LEU A 125 -6.42 12.56 5.04
CA LEU A 125 -7.70 13.27 5.03
C LEU A 125 -8.39 13.22 6.40
N LEU A 126 -8.40 12.07 7.07
CA LEU A 126 -8.95 11.95 8.42
C LEU A 126 -8.14 12.77 9.44
N ALA A 127 -6.82 12.78 9.35
CA ALA A 127 -5.95 13.58 10.20
C ALA A 127 -6.27 15.08 10.09
N SER A 128 -6.50 15.57 8.86
CA SER A 128 -6.86 16.97 8.60
C SER A 128 -8.15 17.41 9.30
N GLU A 129 -9.14 16.51 9.37
CA GLU A 129 -10.44 16.75 9.99
C GLU A 129 -10.42 16.54 11.51
N GLN A 130 -9.67 15.56 11.99
CA GLN A 130 -9.64 15.16 13.40
C GLN A 130 -8.64 16.00 14.22
N GLY A 131 -7.75 16.76 13.56
CA GLY A 131 -6.72 17.57 14.21
C GLY A 131 -5.52 16.75 14.68
N ALA A 132 -5.25 15.63 14.01
CA ALA A 132 -4.00 14.89 14.16
C ALA A 132 -2.88 15.58 13.34
N PRO A 133 -1.59 15.28 13.61
CA PRO A 133 -0.50 15.86 12.84
C PRO A 133 -0.60 15.49 11.34
N THR A 134 -0.74 16.50 10.48
CA THR A 134 -0.74 16.38 9.01
C THR A 134 -0.18 17.69 8.40
N PRO A 135 0.39 17.64 7.18
CA PRO A 135 0.78 18.85 6.44
C PRO A 135 -0.35 19.86 6.17
N CYS A 136 -1.62 19.45 6.22
CA CYS A 136 -2.79 20.29 5.85
C CYS A 136 -2.79 20.79 4.38
N ASN A 137 -2.04 20.13 3.48
CA ASN A 137 -2.05 20.49 2.04
C ASN A 137 -3.39 20.13 1.39
N ALA A 138 -3.88 18.92 1.65
CA ALA A 138 -5.22 18.48 1.32
C ALA A 138 -6.05 18.40 2.61
N VAL A 139 -7.26 18.94 2.59
CA VAL A 139 -8.13 18.99 3.77
C VAL A 139 -9.48 18.37 3.45
N ARG A 140 -9.93 17.45 4.32
CA ARG A 140 -11.26 16.88 4.21
C ARG A 140 -12.32 17.93 4.54
N VAL A 141 -13.27 18.11 3.64
CA VAL A 141 -14.49 18.89 3.87
C VAL A 141 -15.71 17.97 3.87
N ARG A 142 -16.70 18.26 4.72
CA ARG A 142 -17.96 17.48 4.79
C ARG A 142 -19.00 17.91 3.77
N ASP A 143 -18.93 19.16 3.32
CA ASP A 143 -19.84 19.70 2.32
C ASP A 143 -19.26 19.50 0.92
N PRO A 144 -19.86 18.65 0.06
CA PRO A 144 -19.39 18.44 -1.30
C PRO A 144 -19.49 19.69 -2.19
N ALA A 145 -20.26 20.71 -1.81
CA ALA A 145 -20.29 21.99 -2.53
C ALA A 145 -19.03 22.85 -2.28
N ARG A 146 -18.29 22.58 -1.20
CA ARG A 146 -17.04 23.26 -0.85
C ARG A 146 -15.80 22.50 -1.30
N ALA A 147 -15.97 21.35 -1.93
CA ALA A 147 -14.87 20.49 -2.35
C ALA A 147 -14.43 20.82 -3.77
N ASP A 148 -13.12 20.74 -3.99
CA ASP A 148 -12.50 20.83 -5.30
C ASP A 148 -12.54 19.47 -6.02
N VAL A 149 -12.45 18.38 -5.25
CA VAL A 149 -12.54 17.00 -5.74
C VAL A 149 -13.28 16.07 -4.76
N VAL A 150 -13.77 14.95 -5.27
CA VAL A 150 -14.42 13.88 -4.49
C VAL A 150 -13.50 12.67 -4.40
N PHE A 151 -13.11 12.27 -3.19
CA PHE A 151 -12.31 11.08 -2.95
C PHE A 151 -13.19 9.85 -2.72
N VAL A 152 -12.85 8.75 -3.39
CA VAL A 152 -13.50 7.44 -3.25
C VAL A 152 -12.57 6.52 -2.43
N PRO A 153 -12.78 6.37 -1.11
CA PRO A 153 -11.88 5.62 -0.22
C PRO A 153 -12.13 4.11 -0.31
N PHE A 154 -12.06 3.53 -1.51
CA PHE A 154 -12.10 2.07 -1.69
C PHE A 154 -10.68 1.51 -1.66
N PHE A 155 -10.41 0.58 -0.74
CA PHE A 155 -9.10 -0.08 -0.60
C PHE A 155 -8.94 -1.19 -1.65
N ALA A 156 -8.95 -0.80 -2.93
CA ALA A 156 -8.93 -1.70 -4.08
C ALA A 156 -7.76 -2.69 -4.06
N SER A 157 -6.59 -2.25 -3.61
CA SER A 157 -5.40 -3.09 -3.47
C SER A 157 -5.60 -4.21 -2.44
N LEU A 158 -6.20 -3.91 -1.28
CA LEU A 158 -6.51 -4.91 -0.26
C LEU A 158 -7.64 -5.84 -0.71
N SER A 159 -8.68 -5.28 -1.34
CA SER A 159 -9.77 -6.05 -1.94
C SER A 159 -9.22 -7.10 -2.90
N PHE A 160 -8.34 -6.70 -3.83
CA PHE A 160 -7.71 -7.64 -4.74
C PHE A 160 -6.88 -8.70 -4.00
N ASN A 161 -6.00 -8.28 -3.08
CA ASN A 161 -5.08 -9.20 -2.39
C ASN A 161 -5.82 -10.24 -1.52
N ARG A 162 -6.89 -9.83 -0.84
CA ARG A 162 -7.67 -10.71 0.06
C ARG A 162 -8.78 -11.48 -0.66
N HIS A 163 -9.42 -10.87 -1.65
CA HIS A 163 -10.74 -11.29 -2.13
C HIS A 163 -10.82 -11.57 -3.63
N SER A 164 -9.70 -11.57 -4.37
CA SER A 164 -9.70 -11.85 -5.83
C SER A 164 -9.93 -13.32 -6.20
N LYS A 165 -9.65 -14.26 -5.31
CA LYS A 165 -9.84 -15.69 -5.57
C LYS A 165 -11.32 -16.06 -5.52
N VAL A 166 -11.77 -16.82 -6.50
CA VAL A 166 -13.10 -17.43 -6.49
C VAL A 166 -13.06 -18.66 -5.57
N VAL A 167 -13.87 -18.66 -4.53
CA VAL A 167 -14.01 -19.79 -3.60
C VAL A 167 -15.32 -20.52 -3.91
N PRO A 168 -15.28 -21.80 -4.35
CA PRO A 168 -16.50 -22.59 -4.55
C PRO A 168 -17.38 -22.62 -3.29
N PRO A 169 -18.73 -22.57 -3.40
CA PRO A 169 -19.53 -22.69 -4.63
C PRO A 169 -19.78 -21.35 -5.35
N ALA A 170 -19.17 -20.24 -4.92
CA ALA A 170 -19.38 -18.95 -5.55
C ALA A 170 -18.89 -18.94 -7.00
N ARG A 171 -19.59 -18.21 -7.88
CA ARG A 171 -19.24 -18.06 -9.30
C ARG A 171 -18.39 -16.81 -9.59
N THR A 172 -18.26 -15.93 -8.62
CA THR A 172 -17.52 -14.67 -8.71
C THR A 172 -16.71 -14.48 -7.44
N SER A 173 -15.58 -13.79 -7.54
CA SER A 173 -14.79 -13.41 -6.37
C SER A 173 -15.50 -12.29 -5.60
N GLU A 174 -15.21 -12.17 -4.31
CA GLU A 174 -15.77 -11.10 -3.47
C GLU A 174 -15.21 -9.73 -3.89
N ASP A 175 -13.95 -9.66 -4.34
CA ASP A 175 -13.38 -8.43 -4.94
C ASP A 175 -14.23 -7.92 -6.11
N ARG A 176 -14.63 -8.83 -7.01
CA ARG A 176 -15.48 -8.49 -8.15
C ARG A 176 -16.89 -8.09 -7.72
N ALA A 177 -17.41 -8.66 -6.63
CA ALA A 177 -18.69 -8.27 -6.06
C ALA A 177 -18.62 -6.85 -5.45
N LEU A 178 -17.58 -6.57 -4.65
CA LEU A 178 -17.30 -5.25 -4.08
C LEU A 178 -17.18 -4.18 -5.17
N GLN A 179 -16.44 -4.44 -6.24
CA GLN A 179 -16.32 -3.51 -7.37
C GLN A 179 -17.67 -3.16 -8.00
N ARG A 180 -18.60 -4.13 -8.11
CA ARG A 180 -19.97 -3.85 -8.61
C ARG A 180 -20.76 -3.01 -7.63
N ARG A 181 -20.75 -3.37 -6.34
CA ARG A 181 -21.44 -2.60 -5.28
C ARG A 181 -20.90 -1.18 -5.17
N LEU A 182 -19.59 -0.97 -5.39
CA LEU A 182 -19.01 0.37 -5.45
C LEU A 182 -19.59 1.19 -6.59
N ILE A 183 -19.70 0.63 -7.81
CA ILE A 183 -20.30 1.34 -8.95
C ILE A 183 -21.75 1.70 -8.68
N GLU A 184 -22.52 0.77 -8.11
CA GLU A 184 -23.92 1.00 -7.72
C GLU A 184 -24.03 2.10 -6.66
N PHE A 185 -23.16 2.04 -5.63
CA PHE A 185 -23.07 3.07 -4.60
C PHE A 185 -22.81 4.43 -5.23
N LEU A 186 -21.80 4.56 -6.09
CA LEU A 186 -21.41 5.81 -6.73
C LEU A 186 -22.55 6.36 -7.61
N ALA A 187 -23.15 5.52 -8.46
CA ALA A 187 -24.22 5.92 -9.36
C ALA A 187 -25.44 6.53 -8.64
N ALA A 188 -25.70 6.12 -7.39
CA ALA A 188 -26.78 6.66 -6.57
C ALA A 188 -26.48 8.06 -5.99
N ARG A 189 -25.21 8.49 -5.94
CA ARG A 189 -24.79 9.71 -5.25
C ARG A 189 -25.00 10.98 -6.10
N PRO A 190 -25.44 12.10 -5.49
CA PRO A 190 -25.66 13.35 -6.22
C PRO A 190 -24.36 13.91 -6.80
N GLU A 191 -23.23 13.76 -6.11
CA GLU A 191 -21.93 14.25 -6.59
C GLU A 191 -21.50 13.49 -7.85
N TRP A 192 -21.75 12.18 -7.92
CA TRP A 192 -21.51 11.39 -9.13
C TRP A 192 -22.42 11.82 -10.28
N ARG A 193 -23.73 12.00 -10.03
CA ARG A 193 -24.68 12.44 -11.07
C ARG A 193 -24.35 13.82 -11.63
N ARG A 194 -23.76 14.69 -10.81
CA ARG A 194 -23.34 16.05 -11.20
C ARG A 194 -22.19 16.04 -12.22
N SER A 195 -21.16 15.24 -11.97
CA SER A 195 -19.92 15.30 -12.75
C SER A 195 -19.73 14.13 -13.71
N GLY A 196 -20.50 13.05 -13.55
CA GLY A 196 -20.27 11.78 -14.22
C GLY A 196 -18.94 11.11 -13.83
N GLY A 197 -18.40 11.42 -12.64
CA GLY A 197 -17.13 10.88 -12.17
C GLY A 197 -15.91 11.76 -12.45
N ARG A 198 -16.04 12.85 -13.22
CA ARG A 198 -14.88 13.65 -13.67
C ARG A 198 -14.12 14.38 -12.55
N ASP A 199 -14.79 14.69 -11.45
CA ASP A 199 -14.19 15.28 -10.26
C ASP A 199 -13.87 14.21 -9.18
N HIS A 200 -14.01 12.92 -9.51
CA HIS A 200 -13.75 11.81 -8.58
C HIS A 200 -12.32 11.31 -8.69
N VAL A 201 -11.63 11.25 -7.56
CA VAL A 201 -10.33 10.59 -7.39
C VAL A 201 -10.57 9.16 -6.94
N VAL A 202 -10.18 8.20 -7.78
CA VAL A 202 -10.31 6.76 -7.55
C VAL A 202 -8.94 6.13 -7.50
N LEU A 203 -8.70 5.28 -6.51
CA LEU A 203 -7.42 4.60 -6.36
C LEU A 203 -7.48 3.20 -6.96
N ALA A 204 -6.58 2.95 -7.91
CA ALA A 204 -6.36 1.66 -8.52
C ALA A 204 -4.84 1.41 -8.62
N HIS A 205 -4.14 1.66 -7.50
CA HIS A 205 -2.68 1.63 -7.46
C HIS A 205 -2.14 0.22 -7.68
N HIS A 206 -2.75 -0.81 -7.06
CA HIS A 206 -2.48 -2.19 -7.46
C HIS A 206 -2.96 -2.40 -8.92
N PRO A 207 -2.10 -2.88 -9.83
CA PRO A 207 -2.41 -2.94 -11.25
C PRO A 207 -3.50 -3.97 -11.62
N ASN A 208 -3.81 -4.88 -10.69
CA ASN A 208 -4.98 -5.77 -10.78
C ASN A 208 -6.16 -5.34 -9.88
N GLY A 209 -6.00 -4.27 -9.09
CA GLY A 209 -7.13 -3.67 -8.40
C GLY A 209 -8.08 -3.04 -9.43
N MET A 210 -9.38 -3.09 -9.17
CA MET A 210 -10.39 -2.47 -10.04
C MET A 210 -10.50 -3.04 -11.47
N LEU A 211 -10.04 -4.27 -11.74
CA LEU A 211 -10.06 -4.84 -13.10
C LEU A 211 -11.45 -4.82 -13.77
N ASP A 212 -12.52 -5.06 -13.01
CA ASP A 212 -13.90 -5.07 -13.53
C ASP A 212 -14.51 -3.67 -13.57
N ALA A 213 -14.17 -2.80 -12.63
CA ALA A 213 -14.78 -1.48 -12.50
C ALA A 213 -14.05 -0.37 -13.28
N ARG A 214 -12.75 -0.49 -13.54
CA ARG A 214 -11.92 0.59 -14.12
C ARG A 214 -12.43 1.14 -15.44
N TYR A 215 -13.00 0.29 -16.30
CA TYR A 215 -13.57 0.73 -17.57
C TYR A 215 -14.85 1.54 -17.41
N LYS A 216 -15.61 1.30 -16.34
CA LYS A 216 -16.81 2.07 -16.02
C LYS A 216 -16.48 3.38 -15.30
N LEU A 217 -15.36 3.41 -14.59
CA LEU A 217 -14.84 4.58 -13.89
C LEU A 217 -13.83 5.38 -14.72
N TRP A 218 -13.73 5.13 -16.03
CA TRP A 218 -12.76 5.80 -16.91
C TRP A 218 -12.79 7.35 -16.87
N PRO A 219 -13.93 8.04 -16.61
CA PRO A 219 -13.93 9.50 -16.52
C PRO A 219 -13.23 10.04 -15.27
N CYS A 220 -13.01 9.20 -14.25
CA CYS A 220 -12.37 9.58 -12.99
C CYS A 220 -10.89 9.91 -13.17
N VAL A 221 -10.36 10.67 -12.21
CA VAL A 221 -8.92 10.81 -11.96
C VAL A 221 -8.46 9.56 -11.22
N PHE A 222 -7.65 8.73 -11.87
CA PHE A 222 -7.04 7.58 -11.22
C PHE A 222 -5.71 7.96 -10.57
N VAL A 223 -5.46 7.38 -9.40
CA VAL A 223 -4.11 7.24 -8.85
C VAL A 223 -3.62 5.83 -9.10
N LEU A 224 -2.54 5.69 -9.88
CA LEU A 224 -2.02 4.44 -10.42
C LEU A 224 -0.55 4.24 -10.02
N CYS A 225 -0.04 3.01 -10.18
CA CYS A 225 1.41 2.74 -10.05
C CYS A 225 2.17 2.93 -11.36
N ASP A 226 1.52 2.67 -12.49
CA ASP A 226 2.03 2.87 -13.85
C ASP A 226 0.87 2.90 -14.86
N PHE A 227 1.13 3.32 -16.09
CA PHE A 227 0.15 3.32 -17.18
C PHE A 227 0.15 2.01 -18.00
N GLY A 228 1.02 1.05 -17.70
CA GLY A 228 1.33 -0.07 -18.57
C GLY A 228 0.20 -1.09 -18.76
N ARG A 229 -0.83 -1.10 -17.91
CA ARG A 229 -1.95 -2.06 -17.97
C ARG A 229 -3.28 -1.47 -18.42
N TYR A 230 -3.29 -0.24 -18.92
CA TYR A 230 -4.51 0.51 -19.21
C TYR A 230 -4.52 0.97 -20.67
N PRO A 231 -5.64 0.83 -21.39
CA PRO A 231 -5.82 1.55 -22.65
C PRO A 231 -5.76 3.06 -22.39
N HIS A 232 -5.18 3.83 -23.31
CA HIS A 232 -5.02 5.29 -23.18
C HIS A 232 -6.33 6.05 -22.89
N ARG A 233 -7.47 5.52 -23.38
CA ARG A 233 -8.80 6.10 -23.11
C ARG A 233 -9.26 5.92 -21.66
N VAL A 234 -8.72 4.93 -20.95
CA VAL A 234 -9.06 4.62 -19.55
C VAL A 234 -8.10 5.32 -18.60
N ALA A 235 -6.80 5.29 -18.90
CA ALA A 235 -5.81 6.02 -18.15
C ALA A 235 -4.76 6.70 -19.03
N ASN A 236 -4.42 7.94 -18.72
CA ASN A 236 -3.45 8.75 -19.45
C ASN A 236 -2.87 9.87 -18.57
N ILE A 237 -1.76 10.46 -19.05
CA ILE A 237 -1.00 11.50 -18.34
C ILE A 237 -1.76 12.82 -18.21
N ASP A 238 -2.75 13.08 -19.05
CA ASP A 238 -3.50 14.34 -19.04
C ASP A 238 -4.47 14.43 -17.85
N LYS A 239 -4.88 13.28 -17.30
CA LYS A 239 -5.90 13.21 -16.24
C LYS A 239 -5.47 12.47 -14.98
N ASP A 240 -4.58 11.49 -15.08
CA ASP A 240 -4.27 10.56 -13.98
C ASP A 240 -2.91 10.83 -13.34
N VAL A 241 -2.78 10.42 -12.09
CA VAL A 241 -1.58 10.63 -11.28
C VAL A 241 -0.89 9.30 -11.02
N ILE A 242 0.44 9.26 -11.17
CA ILE A 242 1.25 8.12 -10.75
C ILE A 242 1.73 8.36 -9.31
N ALA A 243 1.37 7.45 -8.41
CA ALA A 243 1.93 7.40 -7.06
C ALA A 243 3.05 6.35 -7.01
N PRO A 244 4.16 6.63 -6.30
CA PRO A 244 5.26 5.68 -6.19
C PRO A 244 4.86 4.46 -5.34
N TYR A 245 5.57 3.36 -5.52
CA TYR A 245 5.45 2.22 -4.60
C TYR A 245 6.06 2.58 -3.25
N ARG A 246 5.34 2.32 -2.15
CA ARG A 246 5.83 2.64 -0.79
C ARG A 246 7.21 2.06 -0.49
N HIS A 247 7.49 0.85 -0.95
CA HIS A 247 8.75 0.15 -0.68
C HIS A 247 9.94 0.64 -1.53
N VAL A 248 9.68 1.45 -2.56
CA VAL A 248 10.73 1.98 -3.46
C VAL A 248 11.18 3.38 -3.01
N VAL A 249 10.44 4.02 -2.11
CA VAL A 249 10.77 5.33 -1.58
C VAL A 249 11.25 5.15 -0.15
N ASP A 250 12.56 5.21 0.04
CA ASP A 250 13.12 5.28 1.38
C ASP A 250 12.65 6.56 2.07
N ASN A 251 12.31 6.44 3.36
CA ASN A 251 12.08 7.62 4.17
C ASN A 251 13.43 8.30 4.42
N PHE A 252 13.53 9.58 4.08
CA PHE A 252 14.70 10.39 4.47
C PHE A 252 14.57 10.77 5.94
N PHE A 253 15.06 9.89 6.83
CA PHE A 253 14.93 10.05 8.30
C PHE A 253 15.70 11.25 8.87
N ASN A 254 16.76 11.70 8.19
CA ASN A 254 17.60 12.84 8.59
C ASN A 254 17.38 14.06 7.69
N ASP A 255 16.13 14.31 7.31
CA ASP A 255 15.81 15.43 6.44
C ASP A 255 14.94 16.46 7.17
N SER A 256 15.61 17.48 7.68
CA SER A 256 14.98 18.63 8.33
C SER A 256 14.48 19.67 7.32
N THR A 257 14.64 19.45 6.01
CA THR A 257 14.32 20.42 4.97
C THR A 257 12.86 20.28 4.51
N GLY A 258 12.13 21.39 4.49
CA GLY A 258 10.76 21.47 3.98
C GLY A 258 10.72 21.54 2.45
N TYR A 259 9.52 21.51 1.87
CA TYR A 259 9.32 21.62 0.42
C TYR A 259 10.00 22.87 -0.18
N HIS A 260 9.93 24.02 0.52
CA HIS A 260 10.52 25.28 0.06
C HIS A 260 12.05 25.32 0.17
N ASP A 261 12.66 24.44 0.95
CA ASP A 261 14.12 24.35 1.11
C ASP A 261 14.78 23.52 -0.01
N ARG A 262 13.98 22.96 -0.93
CA ARG A 262 14.42 22.10 -2.03
C ARG A 262 14.41 22.89 -3.34
N PRO A 263 15.51 23.56 -3.72
CA PRO A 263 15.56 24.38 -4.94
C PRO A 263 15.59 23.55 -6.22
N THR A 264 15.81 22.24 -6.13
CA THR A 264 15.98 21.35 -7.28
C THR A 264 14.94 20.23 -7.22
N LEU A 265 14.05 20.20 -8.23
CA LEU A 265 13.15 19.08 -8.47
C LEU A 265 13.85 18.06 -9.37
N LEU A 266 14.23 16.91 -8.80
CA LEU A 266 14.73 15.77 -9.56
C LEU A 266 13.54 14.92 -10.03
N TYR A 267 13.24 14.99 -11.33
CA TYR A 267 12.26 14.12 -11.98
C TYR A 267 12.98 12.94 -12.65
N PHE A 268 12.64 11.71 -12.24
CA PHE A 268 13.11 10.50 -12.89
C PHE A 268 11.99 9.94 -13.77
N GLN A 269 12.20 9.87 -15.07
CA GLN A 269 11.22 9.38 -16.05
C GLN A 269 10.91 7.87 -15.90
N GLY A 270 11.61 7.16 -15.01
CA GLY A 270 11.51 5.71 -14.87
C GLY A 270 11.87 4.98 -16.18
N ALA A 271 11.71 3.66 -16.20
CA ALA A 271 11.83 2.89 -17.44
C ALA A 271 10.51 2.99 -18.24
N ILE A 272 10.56 3.54 -19.45
CA ILE A 272 9.40 3.67 -20.35
C ILE A 272 8.94 2.29 -20.86
N TYR A 273 9.84 1.31 -20.89
CA TYR A 273 9.58 -0.04 -21.33
C TYR A 273 9.58 -1.00 -20.13
N ARG A 274 8.47 -1.72 -19.95
CA ARG A 274 8.43 -2.86 -19.04
C ARG A 274 9.27 -3.96 -19.67
N LYS A 275 10.17 -4.58 -18.90
CA LYS A 275 10.98 -5.71 -19.37
C LYS A 275 10.01 -6.76 -19.93
N ASP A 276 10.06 -7.00 -21.24
CA ASP A 276 9.27 -8.04 -21.87
C ASP A 276 9.55 -9.35 -21.14
N VAL A 277 8.49 -10.07 -20.76
CA VAL A 277 8.63 -11.44 -20.29
C VAL A 277 9.17 -12.19 -21.50
N SER A 278 10.45 -12.58 -21.43
CA SER A 278 11.08 -13.46 -22.40
C SER A 278 10.14 -14.63 -22.62
N THR A 279 9.60 -14.74 -23.83
CA THR A 279 8.92 -15.94 -24.29
C THR A 279 10.00 -17.02 -24.36
N LEU A 280 10.02 -17.88 -23.35
CA LEU A 280 10.64 -19.20 -23.42
C LEU A 280 9.55 -20.23 -23.70
#